data_AF-A0A135VDF8-F1
#
_entry.id   AF-A0A135VDF8-F1
#
_cell.length_a   1.000
_cell.length_b   1.000
_cell.length_c   1.000
_cell.angle_alpha   90.00
_cell.angle_beta   90.00
_cell.angle_gamma   90.00
#
_symmetry.space_group_name_H-M   'P 1'
#
loop_
_entity.id
_entity.type
_entity.pdbx_description
1 polymer ?
#
loop_
_entity_poly.entity_id
_entity_poly.type
_entity_poly.pdbx_seq_one_letter_code
_entity_poly.pdbx_strand_id
1 'polypeptide(L)' 'MAYATGRVKLRKSRRTGKWIPFGWVTVHDGEEAVNEPVYAPKGIQFDTKERAEVYGERMIQEKIKDLKRDGVVE' A
#
# COMPACT_ATOMS: atom_id res chain seq x y z
N MET A 1 -5.30 3.17 -21.47
CA MET A 1 -5.28 1.94 -20.65
C MET A 1 -5.21 2.34 -19.19
N ALA A 2 -5.87 1.61 -18.30
CA ALA A 2 -5.84 1.94 -16.90
C ALA A 2 -4.44 1.66 -16.30
N TYR A 3 -3.97 2.51 -15.40
CA TYR A 3 -2.72 2.33 -14.68
C TYR A 3 -2.93 2.51 -13.18
N ALA A 4 -2.06 1.90 -12.37
CA ALA A 4 -2.12 2.00 -10.92
C ALA A 4 -0.90 2.75 -10.35
N THR A 5 -1.15 3.67 -9.41
CA THR A 5 -0.10 4.28 -8.58
C THR A 5 -0.30 3.92 -7.13
N GLY A 6 0.78 3.91 -6.36
CA GLY A 6 0.75 3.46 -4.97
C GLY A 6 1.37 4.47 -4.03
N ARG A 7 0.78 4.63 -2.84
CA ARG A 7 1.32 5.50 -1.79
C ARG A 7 1.37 4.78 -0.46
N VAL A 8 2.57 4.71 0.10
CA VAL A 8 2.79 4.25 1.48
C VAL A 8 2.59 5.41 2.45
N LYS A 9 1.94 5.11 3.58
CA LYS A 9 1.88 5.95 4.76
C LYS A 9 2.28 5.11 5.97
N LEU A 10 2.84 5.78 6.97
CA LEU A 10 3.21 5.14 8.22
C LEU A 10 2.49 5.82 9.39
N ARG A 11 2.11 5.02 10.38
CA ARG A 11 1.66 5.53 11.68
C ARG A 11 2.54 4.96 12.78
N LYS A 12 2.88 5.78 13.77
CA LYS A 12 3.56 5.32 14.97
C LYS A 12 2.53 4.91 16.01
N SER A 13 2.63 3.68 16.50
CA SER A 13 1.78 3.15 17.55
C SER A 13 2.05 3.90 18.86
N ARG A 14 1.01 4.49 19.45
CA ARG A 14 1.12 5.15 20.77
C ARG A 14 1.37 4.16 21.91
N ARG A 15 0.96 2.89 21.74
CA ARG A 15 1.09 1.84 22.77
C ARG A 15 2.47 1.19 22.77
N THR A 16 3.06 0.98 21.61
CA THR A 16 4.28 0.18 21.45
C THR A 16 5.48 1.00 20.95
N GLY A 17 5.26 2.24 20.49
CA GLY A 17 6.28 3.05 19.85
C GLY A 17 6.69 2.59 18.45
N LYS A 18 6.17 1.45 17.99
CA LYS A 18 6.51 0.82 16.70
C LYS A 18 5.77 1.45 15.52
N TRP A 19 6.35 1.36 14.34
CA TRP A 19 5.80 1.83 13.08
C TRP A 19 4.87 0.79 12.45
N ILE A 20 3.71 1.24 12.00
CA ILE A 20 2.70 0.42 11.33
C ILE A 20 2.51 0.99 9.92
N PRO A 21 2.82 0.20 8.88
CA PRO A 21 2.58 0.63 7.51
C PRO A 21 1.12 0.44 7.11
N PHE A 22 0.65 1.34 6.27
CA PHE A 22 -0.62 1.27 5.56
C PHE A 22 -0.48 2.05 4.25
N GLY A 23 -1.35 1.84 3.28
CA GLY A 23 -1.22 2.53 2.02
C GLY A 23 -2.49 2.53 1.20
N TRP A 24 -2.36 3.02 -0.02
CA TRP A 24 -3.44 3.14 -0.98
C TRP A 24 -2.87 2.85 -2.35
N VAL A 25 -3.62 2.12 -3.16
CA VAL A 25 -3.40 2.02 -4.60
C VAL A 25 -4.51 2.83 -5.26
N THR A 26 -4.13 3.74 -6.15
CA THR A 26 -5.07 4.52 -6.97
C THR A 26 -5.05 3.93 -8.37
N VAL A 27 -6.20 3.43 -8.83
CA VAL A 27 -6.41 3.01 -10.22
C VAL A 27 -6.93 4.20 -11.01
N HIS A 28 -6.27 4.51 -12.12
CA HIS A 28 -6.62 5.59 -13.05
C HIS A 28 -7.05 4.94 -14.36
N ASP A 29 -8.32 5.09 -14.76
CA ASP A 29 -8.84 4.50 -16.01
C ASP A 29 -9.05 5.52 -17.14
N GLY A 30 -8.74 6.80 -16.89
CA GLY A 30 -8.80 7.90 -17.85
C GLY A 30 -9.92 8.90 -17.57
N GLU A 31 -11.03 8.45 -16.98
CA GLU A 31 -12.15 9.31 -16.59
C GLU A 31 -12.31 9.36 -15.06
N GLU A 32 -11.97 8.27 -14.36
CA GLU A 32 -12.11 8.14 -12.92
C GLU A 32 -10.80 7.71 -12.23
N ALA A 33 -10.71 8.02 -10.94
CA ALA A 33 -9.63 7.60 -10.06
C ALA A 33 -10.20 6.97 -8.80
N VAL A 34 -10.03 5.66 -8.65
CA VAL A 34 -10.52 4.89 -7.49
C VAL A 34 -9.37 4.58 -6.55
N ASN A 35 -9.53 4.94 -5.27
CA ASN A 35 -8.56 4.64 -4.23
C ASN A 35 -8.93 3.35 -3.49
N GLU A 36 -8.09 2.34 -3.60
CA GLU A 36 -8.19 1.09 -2.84
C GLU A 36 -7.21 1.09 -1.67
N PRO A 37 -7.68 0.90 -0.43
CA PRO A 37 -6.79 0.84 0.72
C PRO A 37 -6.00 -0.49 0.75
N VAL A 38 -4.74 -0.40 1.13
CA VAL A 38 -3.86 -1.55 1.35
C VAL A 38 -3.40 -1.55 2.81
N TYR A 39 -3.76 -2.61 3.54
CA TYR A 39 -3.46 -2.73 4.96
C TYR A 39 -2.44 -3.82 5.22
N ALA A 40 -1.50 -3.53 6.11
CA ALA A 40 -0.67 -4.57 6.69
C ALA A 40 -1.53 -5.57 7.49
N PRO A 41 -1.17 -6.86 7.49
CA PRO A 41 -1.81 -7.84 8.36
C PRO A 41 -1.83 -7.39 9.81
N LYS A 42 -2.89 -7.79 10.53
CA LYS A 42 -3.07 -7.41 11.94
C LYS A 42 -1.87 -7.87 12.77
N GLY A 43 -1.34 -6.95 13.58
CA GLY A 43 -0.21 -7.23 14.47
C GLY A 43 1.18 -6.96 13.86
N ILE A 44 1.27 -6.68 12.56
CA ILE A 44 2.54 -6.27 11.93
C ILE A 44 2.92 -4.86 12.39
N GLN A 45 4.09 -4.75 13.02
CA GLN A 45 4.69 -3.50 13.49
C GLN A 45 6.21 -3.61 13.42
N PHE A 46 6.90 -2.49 13.20
CA PHE A 46 8.35 -2.44 13.01
C PHE A 46 9.00 -1.45 13.98
N ASP A 47 10.20 -1.77 14.44
CA ASP A 47 10.92 -0.89 15.36
C ASP A 47 11.48 0.36 14.65
N THR A 48 11.75 0.28 13.35
CA THR A 48 12.28 1.39 12.54
C THR A 48 11.31 1.83 11.45
N LYS A 49 11.43 3.09 11.04
CA LYS A 49 10.57 3.70 10.01
C LYS A 49 10.86 3.08 8.65
N GLU A 50 12.14 2.88 8.36
CA GLU A 50 12.67 2.36 7.10
C GLU A 50 12.18 0.94 6.84
N ARG A 51 12.16 0.07 7.86
CA ARG A 51 11.63 -1.29 7.73
C ARG A 51 10.13 -1.30 7.47
N ALA A 52 9.39 -0.37 8.07
CA ALA A 52 7.97 -0.21 7.81
C ALA A 52 7.71 0.33 6.39
N GLU A 53 8.54 1.26 5.88
CA GLU A 53 8.44 1.78 4.52
C GLU A 53 8.69 0.68 3.49
N VAL A 54 9.80 -0.07 3.61
CA VAL A 54 10.12 -1.18 2.70
C VAL A 54 9.02 -2.24 2.70
N TYR A 55 8.46 -2.58 3.87
CA TYR A 55 7.32 -3.50 3.92
C TYR A 55 6.07 -2.89 3.27
N GLY A 56 5.79 -1.62 3.52
CA GLY A 56 4.71 -0.85 2.90
C GLY A 56 4.79 -0.85 1.37
N GLU A 57 5.97 -0.58 0.82
CA GLU A 57 6.22 -0.56 -0.61
C GLU A 57 5.97 -1.92 -1.23
N ARG A 58 6.44 -3.00 -0.58
CA ARG A 58 6.18 -4.37 -1.05
C ARG A 58 4.69 -4.69 -1.11
N MET A 59 3.91 -4.36 -0.08
CA MET A 59 2.45 -4.58 -0.09
C MET A 59 1.76 -3.83 -1.23
N ILE A 60 2.17 -2.60 -1.48
CA ILE A 60 1.64 -1.78 -2.58
C ILE A 60 1.97 -2.42 -3.93
N GLN A 61 3.22 -2.85 -4.13
CA GLN A 61 3.64 -3.51 -5.37
C GLN A 61 2.94 -4.85 -5.57
N GLU A 62 2.71 -5.63 -4.52
CA GLU A 62 1.93 -6.87 -4.57
C GLU A 62 0.49 -6.60 -5.02
N LYS A 63 -0.18 -5.59 -4.45
CA LYS A 63 -1.53 -5.21 -4.87
C LYS A 63 -1.58 -4.73 -6.33
N ILE A 64 -0.61 -3.92 -6.76
CA ILE A 64 -0.52 -3.48 -8.17
C ILE A 64 -0.30 -4.67 -9.10
N LYS A 65 0.53 -5.64 -8.70
CA LYS A 65 0.76 -6.87 -9.46
C LYS A 65 -0.52 -7.71 -9.59
N ASP A 66 -1.32 -7.81 -8.52
CA ASP A 66 -2.60 -8.51 -8.57
C ASP A 66 -3.58 -7.81 -9.53
N LEU A 67 -3.66 -6.48 -9.49
CA LEU A 67 -4.48 -5.71 -10.44
C LEU A 67 -4.06 -5.92 -11.90
N LYS A 68 -2.75 -5.99 -12.17
CA LYS A 68 -2.23 -6.33 -13.51
C LYS A 68 -2.61 -7.75 -13.92
N ARG A 69 -2.49 -8.70 -13.00
CA ARG A 69 -2.84 -10.11 -13.24
C ARG A 69 -4.32 -10.29 -13.55
N ASP A 70 -5.17 -9.51 -12.90
CA ASP A 70 -6.62 -9.53 -13.09
C ASP A 70 -7.07 -8.71 -14.33
N GLY A 71 -6.14 -8.09 -15.05
CA GLY A 71 -6.41 -7.29 -16.26
C GLY A 71 -7.06 -5.94 -15.98
N VAL A 72 -7.07 -5.49 -14.72
CA VAL A 72 -7.65 -4.20 -14.31
C VAL A 72 -6.78 -3.03 -14.77
N VAL A 73 -5.45 -3.21 -14.75
CA VAL A 73 -4.47 -2.20 -15.17
C VAL A 73 -3.36 -2.82 -16.02
N GLU A 74 -2.68 -2.00 -16.82
CA GLU A 74 -1.49 -2.41 -17.60
C GLU A 74 -0.19 -2.46 -16.77
#